data_AF-A0A8C4PQ80-F1
#
_entry.id   AF-A0A8C4PQ80-F1
#
_cell.length_a   1.000
_cell.length_b   1.000
_cell.length_c   1.000
_cell.angle_alpha   90.00
_cell.angle_beta   90.00
_cell.angle_gamma   90.00
#
_symmetry.space_group_name_H-M   'P 1'
#
loop_
_entity.id
_entity.type
_entity.pdbx_description
1 polymer ?
#
loop_
_entity_poly.entity_id
_entity_poly.type
_entity_poly.pdbx_seq_one_letter_code
_entity_poly.pdbx_strand_id
1 'polypeptide(L)'
;MSLRQRLAQLAVCLQEPQKVARFQRLCGVEAPPSRPAAGPSAAEEEPGAPGGPQPPGSDRNQCPAKPGDRGAPNGVRNALASELGPAPARRAAGLRRNSLTGEEGELAHVSNWPLYYLFCLGTELGNELFYILFFPFWIWNLDALVGRRLVVIWVLVMYLGQCTKDIIRWPRPASPPVVKLEVFYNSEYSMPSTHAMSGTAIPIAMVLLTYGRWQYPLIYGLILVPCWCSLVCLSRIYMGMHSILDIIAGFLYTILILVVFYPFVDLIDNFNQTHRYAPLFIIGLHLALGIFSFTLDTWSTSRGDTAEILGSGAGIACGSHVTYNMGLMLDPSLDMLPLATPPITVTLFGKAILRILIGMVFVLIVRDIMKRITIPLACKIFSIPCDDVRNARQHMEVELPYRYITYGMVGFSITFLIPYIFSFIGIS
;
A
#
# COMPACT_ATOMS: atom_id res chain seq x y z
N MET A 1 8.51 42.09 -5.51
CA MET A 1 8.45 40.63 -5.76
C MET A 1 7.23 40.31 -6.60
N SER A 2 7.41 39.59 -7.71
CA SER A 2 6.28 39.11 -8.53
C SER A 2 5.55 37.94 -7.83
N LEU A 3 4.28 37.71 -8.20
CA LEU A 3 3.49 36.59 -7.67
C LEU A 3 4.22 35.24 -7.84
N ARG A 4 4.87 35.04 -9.00
CA ARG A 4 5.67 33.84 -9.30
C ARG A 4 6.82 33.64 -8.31
N GLN A 5 7.53 34.72 -7.94
CA GLN A 5 8.62 34.64 -6.97
C GLN A 5 8.11 34.29 -5.57
N ARG A 6 6.97 34.85 -5.16
CA ARG A 6 6.34 34.51 -3.86
C ARG A 6 5.90 33.05 -3.80
N LEU A 7 5.29 32.53 -4.87
CA LEU A 7 4.88 31.13 -4.96
C LEU A 7 6.08 30.17 -4.96
N ALA A 8 7.15 30.51 -5.69
CA ALA A 8 8.37 29.72 -5.69
C ALA A 8 9.02 29.67 -4.30
N GLN A 9 9.09 30.80 -3.60
CA GLN A 9 9.59 30.84 -2.22
C GLN A 9 8.73 30.03 -1.26
N LEU A 10 7.40 30.13 -1.39
CA LEU A 10 6.48 29.34 -0.57
C LEU A 10 6.67 27.84 -0.82
N ALA A 11 6.81 27.42 -2.08
CA ALA A 11 7.04 26.02 -2.43
C ALA A 11 8.35 25.48 -1.83
N VAL A 12 9.46 26.21 -1.99
CA VAL A 12 10.75 25.86 -1.37
C VAL A 12 10.59 25.72 0.15
N CYS A 13 9.94 26.70 0.77
CA CYS A 13 9.73 26.70 2.21
C CYS A 13 8.89 25.49 2.66
N LEU A 14 7.82 25.13 1.94
CA LEU A 14 6.96 23.97 2.27
C LEU A 14 7.63 22.62 2.02
N GLN A 15 8.66 22.58 1.18
CA GLN A 15 9.43 21.39 0.86
C GLN A 15 10.52 21.09 1.91
N GLU A 16 10.94 22.08 2.71
CA GLU A 16 12.05 21.95 3.66
C GLU A 16 11.93 20.73 4.58
N PRO A 17 12.89 19.78 4.55
CA PRO A 17 12.91 18.61 5.43
C PRO A 17 12.92 18.97 6.91
N GLN A 18 13.44 20.14 7.27
CA GLN A 18 13.45 20.67 8.64
C GLN A 18 12.05 20.80 9.23
N LYS A 19 11.03 21.10 8.42
CA LYS A 19 9.64 21.21 8.89
C LYS A 19 9.06 19.85 9.24
N VAL A 20 9.36 18.83 8.43
CA VAL A 20 8.98 17.44 8.69
C VAL A 20 9.66 16.97 9.99
N ALA A 21 10.97 17.19 10.12
CA ALA A 21 11.72 16.83 11.32
C ALA A 21 11.25 17.61 12.58
N ARG A 22 10.83 18.86 12.43
CA ARG A 22 10.23 19.65 13.52
C ARG A 22 8.87 19.09 13.94
N PHE A 23 8.04 18.68 12.99
CA PHE A 23 6.76 18.02 13.27
C PHE A 23 6.98 16.67 13.98
N GLN A 24 7.92 15.87 13.50
CA GLN A 24 8.31 14.60 14.14
C GLN A 24 8.74 14.81 15.59
N ARG A 25 9.63 15.79 15.85
CA ARG A 25 10.04 16.14 17.22
C ARG A 25 8.87 16.61 18.09
N LEU A 26 7.98 17.43 17.56
CA LEU A 26 6.76 17.86 18.27
C LEU A 26 5.88 16.66 18.66
N CYS A 27 5.83 15.63 17.81
CA CYS A 27 5.11 14.39 18.07
C CYS A 27 5.95 13.33 18.81
N GLY A 28 7.14 13.68 19.31
CA GLY A 28 7.97 12.79 20.13
C GLY A 28 8.78 11.76 19.36
N VAL A 29 9.15 12.03 18.11
CA VAL A 29 10.05 11.18 17.30
C VAL A 29 11.40 11.86 17.17
N GLU A 30 12.45 11.15 17.57
CA GLU A 30 13.84 11.62 17.53
C GLU A 30 14.75 10.57 16.90
N ALA A 31 15.73 11.05 16.13
CA ALA A 31 16.81 10.20 15.64
C ALA A 31 17.64 9.71 16.84
N PRO A 32 18.19 8.49 16.82
CA PRO A 32 19.10 8.03 17.87
C PRO A 32 20.27 9.00 17.97
N PRO A 33 20.82 9.22 19.18
CA PRO A 33 22.09 9.91 19.29
C PRO A 33 23.12 9.16 18.44
N SER A 34 23.75 9.86 17.50
CA SER A 34 24.85 9.34 16.72
C SER A 34 25.90 8.80 17.70
N ARG A 35 26.26 7.51 17.57
CA ARG A 35 27.48 7.02 18.22
C ARG A 35 28.61 7.93 17.75
N PRO A 36 29.44 8.49 18.64
CA PRO A 36 30.60 9.25 18.20
C PRO A 36 31.39 8.33 17.25
N ALA A 37 31.74 8.87 16.08
CA ALA A 37 32.61 8.18 15.14
C ALA A 37 33.78 7.62 15.94
N ALA A 38 34.02 6.32 15.84
CA ALA A 38 35.27 5.76 16.32
C ALA A 38 36.37 6.61 15.67
N GLY A 39 37.10 7.38 16.49
CA GLY A 39 38.25 8.12 16.04
C GLY A 39 39.21 7.16 15.33
N PRO A 40 40.08 7.66 14.43
CA PRO A 40 41.05 6.81 13.76
C PRO A 40 41.79 6.04 14.86
N SER A 41 41.66 4.71 14.83
CA SER A 41 42.40 3.82 15.71
C SER A 41 43.88 4.15 15.54
N ALA A 42 44.44 4.81 16.54
CA ALA A 42 45.87 5.02 16.65
C ALA A 42 46.51 3.63 16.60
N ALA A 43 47.40 3.46 15.63
CA ALA A 43 48.30 2.32 15.61
C ALA A 43 49.11 2.35 16.91
N GLU A 44 48.82 1.44 17.83
CA GLU A 44 49.75 1.09 18.89
C GLU A 44 50.83 0.22 18.25
N GLU A 45 51.96 0.87 17.94
CA GLU A 45 53.25 0.22 17.76
C GLU A 45 53.63 -0.44 19.09
N GLU A 46 53.64 -1.77 19.15
CA GLU A 46 54.40 -2.48 20.19
C GLU A 46 55.86 -2.65 19.75
N PRO A 47 56.85 -2.33 20.62
CA PRO A 47 58.26 -2.40 20.29
C PRO A 47 58.79 -3.84 20.39
N GLY A 48 59.54 -4.26 19.37
CA GLY A 48 60.09 -5.62 19.28
C GLY A 48 61.38 -5.87 20.06
N ALA A 49 61.73 -7.16 20.19
CA ALA A 49 63.07 -7.79 20.05
C ALA A 49 63.03 -9.25 20.62
N PRO A 50 64.04 -10.12 20.40
CA PRO A 50 64.60 -10.58 19.11
C PRO A 50 64.84 -12.12 19.04
N GLY A 51 64.96 -12.67 17.81
CA GLY A 51 65.96 -13.70 17.46
C GLY A 51 65.67 -15.20 17.69
N GLY A 52 65.64 -15.98 16.60
CA GLY A 52 65.85 -17.44 16.62
C GLY A 52 65.57 -18.08 15.24
N PRO A 53 66.49 -18.88 14.64
CA PRO A 53 66.51 -19.12 13.19
C PRO A 53 65.66 -20.31 12.72
N GLN A 54 65.11 -20.19 11.50
CA GLN A 54 64.51 -21.27 10.71
C GLN A 54 65.56 -22.27 10.18
N PRO A 55 65.19 -23.54 9.97
CA PRO A 55 65.83 -24.38 8.97
C PRO A 55 64.94 -24.59 7.72
N PRO A 56 65.53 -24.86 6.54
CA PRO A 56 64.87 -24.74 5.25
C PRO A 56 64.44 -26.09 4.66
N GLY A 57 63.54 -26.02 3.67
CA GLY A 57 63.51 -27.01 2.57
C GLY A 57 62.19 -27.76 2.42
N SER A 58 61.46 -27.50 1.35
CA SER A 58 61.58 -28.30 0.12
C SER A 58 60.30 -28.23 -0.71
N ASP A 59 60.51 -28.00 -2.00
CA ASP A 59 59.53 -28.13 -3.07
C ASP A 59 58.81 -29.48 -3.03
N ARG A 60 57.51 -29.49 -3.34
CA ARG A 60 56.97 -30.13 -4.56
C ARG A 60 55.44 -30.34 -4.52
N ASN A 61 54.85 -29.86 -5.61
CA ASN A 61 53.90 -30.58 -6.48
C ASN A 61 52.48 -30.93 -6.02
N GLN A 62 51.56 -30.48 -6.89
CA GLN A 62 50.51 -31.25 -7.56
C GLN A 62 49.16 -31.44 -6.84
N CYS A 63 48.16 -30.71 -7.36
CA CYS A 63 46.76 -31.15 -7.55
C CYS A 63 46.69 -32.50 -8.33
N PRO A 64 45.54 -33.23 -8.48
CA PRO A 64 44.13 -32.77 -8.33
C PRO A 64 43.10 -33.79 -7.77
N ALA A 65 41.84 -33.33 -7.62
CA ALA A 65 40.52 -34.00 -7.80
C ALA A 65 40.31 -35.46 -7.26
N LYS A 66 39.21 -35.87 -6.59
CA LYS A 66 37.75 -35.63 -6.70
C LYS A 66 37.04 -36.54 -5.62
N PRO A 67 35.71 -36.85 -5.66
CA PRO A 67 34.60 -36.29 -4.87
C PRO A 67 33.87 -37.27 -3.89
N GLY A 68 32.80 -36.79 -3.24
CA GLY A 68 31.78 -37.58 -2.53
C GLY A 68 31.84 -37.41 -1.01
N ASP A 69 30.79 -37.49 -0.21
CA ASP A 69 29.36 -37.74 -0.35
C ASP A 69 28.75 -37.34 1.03
N ARG A 70 27.44 -37.08 1.06
CA ARG A 70 26.55 -37.09 2.24
C ARG A 70 26.67 -36.04 3.37
N GLY A 71 25.50 -35.43 3.63
CA GLY A 71 24.94 -35.40 4.99
C GLY A 71 24.73 -34.03 5.62
N ALA A 72 23.51 -33.48 5.47
CA ALA A 72 22.95 -32.56 6.47
C ALA A 72 22.69 -33.34 7.79
N PRO A 73 22.54 -32.71 9.00
CA PRO A 73 21.40 -31.82 9.23
C PRO A 73 21.61 -30.65 10.22
N ASN A 74 20.69 -29.70 10.08
CA ASN A 74 20.13 -28.75 11.05
C ASN A 74 20.57 -28.92 12.52
N GLY A 75 21.26 -27.90 13.04
CA GLY A 75 21.49 -27.70 14.48
C GLY A 75 20.65 -26.54 15.03
N VAL A 76 19.52 -26.89 15.63
CA VAL A 76 18.78 -26.06 16.59
C VAL A 76 19.72 -25.76 17.76
N ARG A 77 19.99 -24.48 18.06
CA ARG A 77 20.68 -24.08 19.29
C ARG A 77 19.71 -23.43 20.25
N ASN A 78 19.37 -24.22 21.27
CA ASN A 78 18.60 -23.85 22.44
C ASN A 78 19.28 -22.74 23.24
N ALA A 79 18.40 -21.97 23.87
CA ALA A 79 18.67 -20.99 24.90
C ALA A 79 19.50 -21.55 26.07
N LEU A 80 20.47 -20.77 26.52
CA LEU A 80 21.01 -20.86 27.86
C LEU A 80 20.93 -19.45 28.49
N ALA A 81 20.25 -19.39 29.61
CA ALA A 81 20.08 -18.19 30.43
C ALA A 81 21.43 -17.73 31.00
N SER A 82 21.70 -16.43 30.91
CA SER A 82 22.70 -15.77 31.77
C SER A 82 22.21 -14.37 32.14
N GLU A 83 22.00 -14.22 33.44
CA GLU A 83 22.05 -13.01 34.27
C GLU A 83 21.08 -11.84 34.05
N LEU A 84 20.42 -11.50 35.16
CA LEU A 84 19.42 -10.47 35.37
C LEU A 84 20.12 -9.08 35.47
N GLY A 85 20.30 -8.40 34.34
CA GLY A 85 20.64 -6.97 34.29
C GLY A 85 19.40 -6.09 34.50
N PRO A 86 19.56 -4.79 34.84
CA PRO A 86 18.43 -3.91 35.13
C PRO A 86 17.50 -3.79 33.92
N ALA A 87 16.19 -3.80 34.19
CA ALA A 87 15.11 -3.87 33.21
C ALA A 87 15.38 -3.03 31.94
N PRO A 88 15.19 -3.59 30.72
CA PRO A 88 15.39 -2.82 29.52
C PRO A 88 14.34 -1.72 29.48
N ALA A 89 14.80 -0.47 29.51
CA ALA A 89 13.99 0.68 29.13
C ALA A 89 13.30 0.33 27.81
N ARG A 90 11.97 0.41 27.76
CA ARG A 90 11.16 0.24 26.54
C ARG A 90 11.74 1.13 25.43
N ARG A 91 12.64 0.60 24.60
CA ARG A 91 13.41 1.32 23.58
C ARG A 91 13.35 0.55 22.27
N ALA A 92 13.21 1.32 21.19
CA ALA A 92 13.02 0.94 19.79
C ALA A 92 11.56 0.59 19.42
N ALA A 93 10.90 1.51 18.71
CA ALA A 93 9.83 1.12 17.80
C ALA A 93 10.47 0.26 16.69
N GLY A 94 9.96 -0.95 16.50
CA GLY A 94 10.62 -2.01 15.72
C GLY A 94 10.89 -1.65 14.26
N LEU A 95 11.97 -2.23 13.71
CA LEU A 95 12.33 -2.12 12.29
C LEU A 95 11.18 -2.66 11.40
N ARG A 96 10.57 -1.82 10.58
CA ARG A 96 9.75 -2.28 9.44
C ARG A 96 10.70 -2.64 8.29
N ARG A 97 10.59 -3.85 7.73
CA ARG A 97 11.44 -4.37 6.64
C ARG A 97 10.65 -4.48 5.33
N ASN A 98 11.23 -4.04 4.21
CA ASN A 98 10.63 -4.25 2.89
C ASN A 98 10.80 -5.72 2.46
N SER A 99 9.70 -6.44 2.21
CA SER A 99 9.72 -7.87 1.86
C SER A 99 10.22 -8.14 0.44
N LEU A 100 10.10 -7.16 -0.47
CA LEU A 100 10.57 -7.23 -1.85
C LEU A 100 12.06 -6.86 -1.90
N THR A 101 12.42 -5.65 -1.48
CA THR A 101 13.79 -5.10 -1.63
C THR A 101 14.73 -5.49 -0.48
N GLY A 102 14.19 -5.91 0.67
CA GLY A 102 14.99 -6.27 1.84
C GLY A 102 15.45 -5.10 2.71
N GLU A 103 15.14 -3.85 2.34
CA GLU A 103 15.54 -2.64 3.09
C GLU A 103 15.01 -2.64 4.53
N GLU A 104 15.86 -2.24 5.47
CA GLU A 104 15.58 -2.15 6.91
C GLU A 104 15.47 -0.69 7.35
N GLY A 105 14.53 -0.40 8.26
CA GLY A 105 14.27 0.97 8.72
C GLY A 105 15.29 1.48 9.72
N GLU A 106 15.44 2.80 9.78
CA GLU A 106 16.28 3.44 10.80
C GLU A 106 15.67 3.22 12.19
N LEU A 107 16.50 2.85 13.16
CA LEU A 107 16.10 2.81 14.57
C LEU A 107 15.66 4.22 14.99
N ALA A 108 14.45 4.37 15.52
CA ALA A 108 13.93 5.66 15.98
C ALA A 108 13.57 5.60 17.47
N HIS A 109 13.81 6.70 18.18
CA HIS A 109 13.31 6.88 19.54
C HIS A 109 11.93 7.54 19.48
N VAL A 110 10.92 6.87 20.01
CA VAL A 110 9.53 7.36 20.07
C VAL A 110 9.15 7.53 21.54
N SER A 111 8.88 8.77 21.96
CA SER A 111 8.45 9.10 23.31
C SER A 111 6.92 9.12 23.47
N ASN A 112 6.18 9.55 22.44
CA ASN A 112 4.71 9.66 22.48
C ASN A 112 4.03 8.49 21.75
N TRP A 113 3.77 7.42 22.49
CA TRP A 113 3.14 6.20 21.96
C TRP A 113 1.69 6.37 21.48
N PRO A 114 0.80 7.13 22.17
CA PRO A 114 -0.54 7.38 21.66
C PRO A 114 -0.55 8.01 20.26
N LEU A 115 0.29 9.02 20.03
CA LEU A 115 0.41 9.64 18.70
C LEU A 115 1.02 8.68 17.68
N TYR A 116 2.00 7.87 18.08
CA TYR A 116 2.58 6.84 17.22
C TYR A 116 1.51 5.89 16.69
N TYR A 117 0.66 5.33 17.57
CA TYR A 117 -0.40 4.43 17.15
C TYR A 117 -1.48 5.13 16.31
N LEU A 118 -1.82 6.39 16.65
CA LEU A 118 -2.76 7.20 15.87
C LEU A 118 -2.26 7.42 14.44
N PHE A 119 -0.99 7.77 14.26
CA PHE A 119 -0.42 7.98 12.92
C PHE A 119 -0.12 6.68 12.19
N CYS A 120 0.19 5.59 12.91
CA CYS A 120 0.21 4.25 12.30
C CYS A 120 -1.17 3.93 11.69
N LEU A 121 -2.25 4.11 12.46
CA LEU A 121 -3.62 3.93 11.96
C LEU A 121 -3.89 4.83 10.75
N GLY A 122 -3.53 6.11 10.81
CA GLY A 122 -3.71 7.04 9.71
C GLY A 122 -2.98 6.62 8.43
N THR A 123 -1.80 6.02 8.55
CA THR A 123 -1.06 5.47 7.39
C THR A 123 -1.70 4.18 6.87
N GLU A 124 -2.18 3.30 7.75
CA GLU A 124 -2.85 2.07 7.32
C GLU A 124 -4.13 2.35 6.50
N LEU A 125 -4.83 3.47 6.74
CA LEU A 125 -5.98 3.92 5.94
C LEU A 125 -5.63 4.25 4.46
N GLY A 126 -4.35 4.30 4.10
CA GLY A 126 -3.88 4.45 2.72
C GLY A 126 -3.16 3.22 2.17
N ASN A 127 -3.18 2.09 2.89
CA ASN A 127 -2.49 0.85 2.51
C ASN A 127 -3.44 -0.20 1.93
N GLU A 128 -2.87 -1.19 1.24
CA GLU A 128 -3.58 -2.32 0.61
C GLU A 128 -4.58 -3.00 1.56
N LEU A 129 -4.16 -3.27 2.81
CA LEU A 129 -5.00 -3.97 3.79
C LEU A 129 -6.30 -3.22 4.09
N PHE A 130 -6.25 -1.88 4.15
CA PHE A 130 -7.45 -1.08 4.34
C PHE A 130 -8.39 -1.22 3.15
N TYR A 131 -7.90 -1.13 1.92
CA TYR A 131 -8.74 -1.24 0.72
C TYR A 131 -9.40 -2.63 0.58
N ILE A 132 -8.65 -3.69 0.87
CA ILE A 132 -9.14 -5.08 0.86
C ILE A 132 -10.25 -5.32 1.89
N LEU A 133 -10.29 -4.57 3.00
CA LEU A 133 -11.37 -4.68 4.00
C LEU A 133 -12.51 -3.70 3.73
N PHE A 134 -12.17 -2.46 3.37
CA PHE A 134 -13.10 -1.35 3.25
C PHE A 134 -14.07 -1.51 2.07
N PHE A 135 -13.58 -1.78 0.86
CA PHE A 135 -14.47 -1.88 -0.29
C PHE A 135 -15.42 -3.08 -0.19
N PRO A 136 -14.97 -4.29 0.21
CA PRO A 136 -15.89 -5.40 0.43
C PRO A 136 -16.88 -5.13 1.56
N PHE A 137 -16.47 -4.45 2.65
CA PHE A 137 -17.40 -4.06 3.70
C PHE A 137 -18.54 -3.19 3.16
N TRP A 138 -18.22 -2.19 2.33
CA TRP A 138 -19.22 -1.37 1.66
C TRP A 138 -20.15 -2.20 0.78
N ILE A 139 -19.60 -3.08 -0.05
CA ILE A 139 -20.36 -3.87 -1.03
C ILE A 139 -21.25 -4.91 -0.35
N TRP A 140 -20.77 -5.58 0.70
CA TRP A 140 -21.48 -6.70 1.33
C TRP A 140 -22.43 -6.29 2.46
N ASN A 141 -22.21 -5.13 3.10
CA ASN A 141 -22.92 -4.77 4.33
C ASN A 141 -23.67 -3.45 4.28
N LEU A 142 -23.26 -2.51 3.43
CA LEU A 142 -23.84 -1.16 3.42
C LEU A 142 -24.64 -0.92 2.15
N ASP A 143 -23.96 -0.72 1.03
CA ASP A 143 -24.58 -0.28 -0.21
C ASP A 143 -23.64 -0.59 -1.38
N ALA A 144 -24.01 -1.62 -2.16
CA ALA A 144 -23.20 -2.07 -3.28
C ALA A 144 -23.02 -0.99 -4.35
N LEU A 145 -24.03 -0.13 -4.59
CA LEU A 145 -23.93 0.96 -5.55
C LEU A 145 -22.89 1.99 -5.11
N VAL A 146 -22.93 2.40 -3.85
CA VAL A 146 -21.92 3.31 -3.30
C VAL A 146 -20.54 2.66 -3.32
N GLY A 147 -20.44 1.39 -2.94
CA GLY A 147 -19.19 0.63 -2.96
C GLY A 147 -18.53 0.58 -4.34
N ARG A 148 -19.28 0.24 -5.39
CA ARG A 148 -18.77 0.21 -6.77
C ARG A 148 -18.31 1.58 -7.26
N ARG A 149 -19.10 2.63 -7.00
CA ARG A 149 -18.76 4.01 -7.38
C ARG A 149 -17.56 4.56 -6.61
N LEU A 150 -17.40 4.20 -5.33
CA LEU A 150 -16.21 4.50 -4.55
C LEU A 150 -14.95 3.88 -5.16
N VAL A 151 -15.04 2.63 -5.64
CA VAL A 151 -13.92 1.97 -6.33
C VAL A 151 -13.57 2.70 -7.63
N VAL A 152 -14.54 3.11 -8.45
CA VAL A 152 -14.28 3.89 -9.67
C VAL A 152 -13.49 5.16 -9.36
N ILE A 153 -13.91 5.92 -8.35
CA ILE A 153 -13.21 7.14 -7.92
C ILE A 153 -11.80 6.81 -7.41
N TRP A 154 -11.67 5.77 -6.58
CA TRP A 154 -10.40 5.34 -6.02
C TRP A 154 -9.40 4.92 -7.12
N VAL A 155 -9.81 4.08 -8.08
CA VAL A 155 -8.98 3.65 -9.20
C VAL A 155 -8.47 4.86 -9.97
N LEU A 156 -9.37 5.78 -10.32
CA LEU A 156 -9.01 6.99 -11.07
C LEU A 156 -8.01 7.87 -10.30
N VAL A 157 -8.30 8.18 -9.03
CA VAL A 157 -7.44 9.02 -8.19
C VAL A 157 -6.06 8.38 -8.01
N MET A 158 -6.02 7.09 -7.71
CA MET A 158 -4.76 6.38 -7.48
C MET A 158 -3.96 6.22 -8.77
N TYR A 159 -4.60 5.86 -9.88
CA TYR A 159 -3.93 5.75 -11.18
C TYR A 159 -3.32 7.09 -11.63
N LEU A 160 -4.10 8.17 -11.59
CA LEU A 160 -3.60 9.51 -11.95
C LEU A 160 -2.50 9.99 -11.00
N GLY A 161 -2.63 9.68 -9.70
CA GLY A 161 -1.60 9.96 -8.70
C GLY A 161 -0.28 9.24 -9.00
N GLN A 162 -0.32 7.94 -9.30
CA GLN A 162 0.87 7.17 -9.65
C GLN A 162 1.51 7.65 -10.96
N CYS A 163 0.71 7.87 -12.02
CA CYS A 163 1.24 8.42 -13.27
C CYS A 163 1.86 9.80 -13.07
N THR A 164 1.26 10.65 -12.23
CA THR A 164 1.80 11.99 -11.96
C THR A 164 3.12 11.92 -11.19
N LYS A 165 3.27 10.98 -10.25
CA LYS A 165 4.56 10.72 -9.59
C LYS A 165 5.66 10.39 -10.59
N ASP A 166 5.36 9.51 -11.55
CA ASP A 166 6.33 9.06 -12.56
C ASP A 166 6.69 10.17 -13.57
N ILE A 167 5.79 11.15 -13.76
CA ILE A 167 6.03 12.35 -14.59
C ILE A 167 6.86 13.40 -13.83
N ILE A 168 6.50 13.71 -12.58
CA ILE A 168 7.15 14.78 -11.81
C ILE A 168 8.51 14.32 -11.26
N ARG A 169 8.62 13.05 -10.89
CA ARG A 169 9.85 12.41 -10.36
C ARG A 169 10.44 13.13 -9.15
N TRP A 170 9.57 13.65 -8.29
CA TRP A 170 9.98 14.47 -7.15
C TRP A 170 10.65 13.63 -6.06
N PRO A 171 11.83 14.02 -5.53
CA PRO A 171 12.50 13.26 -4.50
C PRO A 171 11.79 13.34 -3.14
N ARG A 172 11.91 12.29 -2.34
CA ARG A 172 11.45 12.22 -0.95
C ARG A 172 12.24 13.18 -0.05
N PRO A 173 11.70 13.60 1.11
CA PRO A 173 12.46 14.38 2.09
C PRO A 173 13.77 13.66 2.49
N ALA A 174 14.87 14.42 2.58
CA ALA A 174 16.17 13.88 2.94
C ALA A 174 16.21 13.37 4.39
N SER A 175 16.79 12.18 4.58
CA SER A 175 17.21 11.63 5.88
C SER A 175 18.75 11.61 5.91
N PRO A 176 19.42 12.25 6.88
CA PRO A 176 18.90 13.18 7.90
C PRO A 176 18.46 14.55 7.32
N PRO A 177 17.65 15.38 8.04
CA PRO A 177 17.25 15.28 9.46
C PRO A 177 15.92 14.54 9.71
N VAL A 178 15.21 14.12 8.67
CA VAL A 178 13.92 13.41 8.80
C VAL A 178 14.16 11.96 9.17
N VAL A 179 13.40 11.42 10.14
CA VAL A 179 13.48 10.01 10.51
C VAL A 179 12.47 9.21 9.69
N LYS A 180 12.92 8.20 8.93
CA LYS A 180 12.03 7.38 8.10
C LYS A 180 11.49 6.20 8.88
N LEU A 181 10.24 6.31 9.36
CA LEU A 181 9.56 5.25 10.11
C LEU A 181 8.95 4.16 9.20
N GLU A 182 8.76 4.47 7.92
CA GLU A 182 8.28 3.55 6.90
C GLU A 182 9.31 3.42 5.78
N VAL A 183 9.59 2.19 5.38
CA VAL A 183 10.70 1.88 4.44
C VAL A 183 10.18 1.40 3.09
N PHE A 184 8.97 0.85 3.05
CA PHE A 184 8.43 0.17 1.88
C PHE A 184 8.39 1.06 0.62
N TYR A 185 8.15 2.36 0.80
CA TYR A 185 8.00 3.33 -0.30
C TYR A 185 9.21 4.25 -0.50
N ASN A 186 10.38 3.92 0.07
CA ASN A 186 11.58 4.75 -0.05
C ASN A 186 12.09 4.92 -1.48
N SER A 187 11.88 3.89 -2.31
CA SER A 187 12.25 3.87 -3.72
C SER A 187 11.26 4.61 -4.63
N GLU A 188 10.16 5.15 -4.09
CA GLU A 188 9.14 5.85 -4.88
C GLU A 188 9.26 7.37 -4.80
N TYR A 189 8.84 8.03 -5.88
CA TYR A 189 8.71 9.48 -5.91
C TYR A 189 7.69 10.00 -4.90
N SER A 190 7.94 11.22 -4.41
CA SER A 190 7.19 11.81 -3.30
C SER A 190 5.90 12.52 -3.73
N MET A 191 5.93 13.25 -4.85
CA MET A 191 4.88 14.19 -5.22
C MET A 191 4.05 13.67 -6.40
N PRO A 192 2.71 13.68 -6.33
CA PRO A 192 1.87 13.97 -5.16
C PRO A 192 1.81 12.79 -4.16
N SER A 193 1.43 13.07 -2.91
CA SER A 193 1.20 12.01 -1.93
C SER A 193 -0.08 11.22 -2.24
N THR A 194 0.06 9.99 -2.73
CA THR A 194 -1.07 9.10 -3.06
C THR A 194 -1.91 8.72 -1.83
N HIS A 195 -1.29 8.56 -0.65
CA HIS A 195 -2.03 8.37 0.61
C HIS A 195 -2.87 9.60 0.95
N ALA A 196 -2.32 10.81 0.79
CA ALA A 196 -3.10 12.04 0.98
C ALA A 196 -4.22 12.14 -0.06
N MET A 197 -3.96 11.70 -1.29
CA MET A 197 -4.97 11.68 -2.34
C MET A 197 -6.13 10.75 -2.00
N SER A 198 -5.86 9.48 -1.67
CA SER A 198 -6.92 8.54 -1.27
C SER A 198 -7.62 8.96 0.03
N GLY A 199 -6.86 9.48 1.00
CA GLY A 199 -7.37 9.98 2.28
C GLY A 199 -8.22 11.24 2.15
N THR A 200 -8.13 11.94 1.02
CA THR A 200 -9.02 13.05 0.64
C THR A 200 -10.21 12.53 -0.18
N ALA A 201 -9.96 11.69 -1.18
CA ALA A 201 -10.94 11.22 -2.14
C ALA A 201 -12.05 10.38 -1.49
N ILE A 202 -11.67 9.37 -0.69
CA ILE A 202 -12.59 8.40 -0.12
C ILE A 202 -13.63 9.06 0.79
N PRO A 203 -13.26 9.82 1.84
CA PRO A 203 -14.27 10.41 2.72
C PRO A 203 -15.14 11.46 2.03
N ILE A 204 -14.60 12.25 1.09
CA ILE A 204 -15.40 13.19 0.30
C ILE A 204 -16.39 12.42 -0.58
N ALA A 205 -15.91 11.43 -1.32
CA ALA A 205 -16.75 10.62 -2.20
C ALA A 205 -17.83 9.85 -1.43
N MET A 206 -17.53 9.34 -0.23
CA MET A 206 -18.52 8.73 0.66
C MET A 206 -19.67 9.71 0.89
N VAL A 207 -19.38 10.92 1.38
CA VAL A 207 -20.41 11.92 1.67
C VAL A 207 -21.17 12.32 0.41
N LEU A 208 -20.48 12.53 -0.72
CA LEU A 208 -21.12 12.89 -1.99
C LEU A 208 -22.09 11.80 -2.51
N LEU A 209 -21.70 10.53 -2.37
CA LEU A 209 -22.49 9.39 -2.87
C LEU A 209 -23.61 8.96 -1.91
N THR A 210 -23.47 9.22 -0.60
CA THR A 210 -24.47 8.80 0.40
C THR A 210 -25.42 9.91 0.81
N TYR A 211 -25.05 11.20 0.69
CA TYR A 211 -25.92 12.30 1.08
C TYR A 211 -27.10 12.43 0.13
N GLY A 212 -28.32 12.42 0.67
CA GLY A 212 -29.57 12.36 -0.12
C GLY A 212 -29.97 10.95 -0.55
N ARG A 213 -29.05 9.97 -0.50
CA ARG A 213 -29.37 8.55 -0.68
C ARG A 213 -29.72 7.87 0.64
N TRP A 214 -29.01 8.20 1.71
CA TRP A 214 -29.25 7.72 3.06
C TRP A 214 -29.71 8.86 3.97
N GLN A 215 -30.62 8.57 4.89
CA GLN A 215 -31.10 9.53 5.88
C GLN A 215 -30.11 9.65 7.04
N TYR A 216 -29.22 10.65 6.98
CA TYR A 216 -28.38 11.05 8.10
C TYR A 216 -28.06 12.56 8.06
N PRO A 217 -27.80 13.19 9.23
CA PRO A 217 -27.41 14.59 9.30
C PRO A 217 -26.10 14.91 8.57
N LEU A 218 -26.08 15.96 7.74
CA LEU A 218 -24.88 16.42 7.00
C LEU A 218 -23.67 16.67 7.93
N ILE A 219 -23.92 17.07 9.18
CA ILE A 219 -22.87 17.32 10.18
C ILE A 219 -21.94 16.12 10.38
N TYR A 220 -22.43 14.88 10.22
CA TYR A 220 -21.58 13.69 10.31
C TYR A 220 -20.53 13.67 9.19
N GLY A 221 -20.92 14.04 7.97
CA GLY A 221 -19.97 14.19 6.85
C GLY A 221 -18.99 15.34 7.08
N LEU A 222 -19.48 16.49 7.59
CA LEU A 222 -18.65 17.66 7.90
C LEU A 222 -17.63 17.41 9.01
N ILE A 223 -17.84 16.42 9.87
CA ILE A 223 -16.87 15.97 10.87
C ILE A 223 -15.95 14.89 10.27
N LEU A 224 -16.53 13.89 9.61
CA LEU A 224 -15.79 12.74 9.07
C LEU A 224 -14.71 13.16 8.09
N VAL A 225 -15.05 14.01 7.12
CA VAL A 225 -14.14 14.42 6.04
C VAL A 225 -12.87 15.10 6.58
N PRO A 226 -12.95 16.19 7.36
CA PRO A 226 -11.74 16.84 7.87
C PRO A 226 -10.98 15.95 8.86
N CYS A 227 -11.65 15.15 9.70
CA CYS A 227 -10.97 14.25 10.63
C CYS A 227 -10.17 13.17 9.89
N TRP A 228 -10.78 12.48 8.94
CA TRP A 228 -10.11 11.44 8.15
C TRP A 228 -8.97 12.03 7.32
N CYS A 229 -9.27 13.09 6.56
CA CYS A 229 -8.28 13.73 5.69
C CYS A 229 -7.08 14.24 6.49
N SER A 230 -7.31 14.91 7.63
CA SER A 230 -6.23 15.39 8.49
C SER A 230 -5.42 14.25 9.08
N LEU A 231 -6.07 13.19 9.56
CA LEU A 231 -5.39 12.02 10.13
C LEU A 231 -4.43 11.38 9.12
N VAL A 232 -4.90 11.11 7.90
CA VAL A 232 -4.07 10.50 6.85
C VAL A 232 -2.94 11.44 6.44
N CYS A 233 -3.25 12.71 6.14
CA CYS A 233 -2.26 13.70 5.71
C CYS A 233 -1.14 13.91 6.75
N LEU A 234 -1.49 14.10 8.02
CA LEU A 234 -0.52 14.28 9.09
C LEU A 234 0.29 13.01 9.34
N SER A 235 -0.30 11.82 9.18
CA SER A 235 0.45 10.56 9.32
C SER A 235 1.61 10.45 8.33
N ARG A 236 1.46 10.96 7.10
CA ARG A 236 2.51 10.88 6.07
C ARG A 236 3.71 11.79 6.37
N ILE A 237 3.45 12.93 7.01
CA ILE A 237 4.49 13.82 7.55
C ILE A 237 5.15 13.15 8.76
N TYR A 238 4.36 12.55 9.65
CA TYR A 238 4.87 11.84 10.83
C TYR A 238 5.79 10.67 10.47
N MET A 239 5.42 9.87 9.46
CA MET A 239 6.24 8.74 8.99
C MET A 239 7.53 9.17 8.27
N GLY A 240 7.70 10.46 7.98
CA GLY A 240 8.87 10.99 7.29
C GLY A 240 8.88 10.74 5.77
N MET A 241 7.73 10.36 5.20
CA MET A 241 7.64 9.94 3.80
C MET A 241 7.36 11.11 2.85
N HIS A 242 6.74 12.18 3.33
CA HIS A 242 6.31 13.29 2.47
C HIS A 242 6.60 14.65 3.11
N SER A 243 6.93 15.63 2.28
CA SER A 243 6.97 17.04 2.66
C SER A 243 5.56 17.63 2.76
N ILE A 244 5.43 18.82 3.37
CA ILE A 244 4.13 19.51 3.46
C ILE A 244 3.61 19.87 2.06
N LEU A 245 4.52 20.21 1.14
CA LEU A 245 4.18 20.50 -0.26
C LEU A 245 3.54 19.28 -0.96
N ASP A 246 4.08 18.09 -0.75
CA ASP A 246 3.57 16.85 -1.36
C ASP A 246 2.13 16.55 -0.93
N ILE A 247 1.81 16.86 0.33
CA ILE A 247 0.48 16.70 0.93
C ILE A 247 -0.50 17.72 0.36
N ILE A 248 -0.12 19.00 0.31
CA ILE A 248 -0.96 20.06 -0.27
C ILE A 248 -1.24 19.76 -1.76
N ALA A 249 -0.23 19.33 -2.50
CA ALA A 249 -0.37 18.96 -3.90
C ALA A 249 -1.32 17.77 -4.08
N GLY A 250 -1.17 16.71 -3.27
CA GLY A 250 -2.07 15.55 -3.32
C GLY A 250 -3.53 15.92 -2.98
N PHE A 251 -3.73 16.74 -1.95
CA PHE A 251 -5.06 17.24 -1.57
C PHE A 251 -5.70 18.04 -2.71
N LEU A 252 -5.04 19.09 -3.20
CA LEU A 252 -5.57 19.95 -4.26
C LEU A 252 -5.79 19.19 -5.56
N TYR A 253 -4.88 18.28 -5.91
CA TYR A 253 -5.01 17.47 -7.11
C TYR A 253 -6.21 16.51 -7.02
N THR A 254 -6.47 15.96 -5.83
CA THR A 254 -7.66 15.14 -5.61
C THR A 254 -8.94 15.93 -5.77
N ILE A 255 -9.01 17.16 -5.22
CA ILE A 255 -10.18 18.03 -5.42
C ILE A 255 -10.38 18.30 -6.91
N LEU A 256 -9.31 18.58 -7.66
CA LEU A 256 -9.40 18.75 -9.12
C LEU A 256 -9.94 17.51 -9.82
N ILE A 257 -9.42 16.32 -9.49
CA ILE A 257 -9.89 15.05 -10.07
C ILE A 257 -11.38 14.84 -9.74
N LEU A 258 -11.81 15.07 -8.50
CA LEU A 258 -13.21 14.92 -8.12
C LEU A 258 -14.10 15.91 -8.87
N VAL A 259 -13.74 17.19 -8.97
CA VAL A 259 -14.53 18.20 -9.71
C VAL A 259 -14.70 17.80 -11.17
N VAL A 260 -13.65 17.26 -11.81
CA VAL A 260 -13.69 16.88 -13.22
C VAL A 260 -14.43 15.57 -13.44
N PHE A 261 -14.17 14.54 -12.62
CA PHE A 261 -14.59 13.17 -12.92
C PHE A 261 -15.80 12.68 -12.13
N TYR A 262 -16.12 13.26 -10.96
CA TYR A 262 -17.31 12.89 -10.20
C TYR A 262 -18.61 12.93 -11.02
N PRO A 263 -18.86 13.94 -11.88
CA PRO A 263 -20.06 13.98 -12.72
C PRO A 263 -20.21 12.78 -13.68
N PHE A 264 -19.13 12.07 -13.98
CA PHE A 264 -19.12 10.93 -14.90
C PHE A 264 -19.18 9.57 -14.19
N VAL A 265 -19.09 9.53 -12.86
CA VAL A 265 -19.05 8.28 -12.08
C VAL A 265 -20.30 7.43 -12.33
N ASP A 266 -21.47 8.06 -12.36
CA ASP A 266 -22.75 7.40 -12.62
C ASP A 266 -22.82 6.84 -14.04
N LEU A 267 -22.32 7.59 -15.03
CA LEU A 267 -22.25 7.13 -16.42
C LEU A 267 -21.33 5.90 -16.54
N ILE A 268 -20.16 5.93 -15.90
CA ILE A 268 -19.20 4.84 -15.92
C ILE A 268 -19.77 3.58 -15.25
N ASP A 269 -20.35 3.71 -14.06
CA ASP A 269 -20.95 2.58 -13.33
C ASP A 269 -22.12 1.95 -14.10
N ASN A 270 -23.00 2.77 -14.68
CA ASN A 270 -24.10 2.29 -15.51
C ASN A 270 -23.61 1.58 -16.78
N PHE A 271 -22.60 2.14 -17.47
CA PHE A 271 -21.98 1.49 -18.62
C PHE A 271 -21.39 0.13 -18.24
N ASN A 272 -20.63 0.08 -17.14
CA ASN A 272 -19.97 -1.13 -16.66
C ASN A 272 -20.98 -2.25 -16.37
N GLN A 273 -22.14 -1.91 -15.80
CA GLN A 273 -23.17 -2.89 -15.47
C GLN A 273 -24.02 -3.32 -16.67
N THR A 274 -24.50 -2.39 -17.48
CA THR A 274 -25.61 -2.66 -18.41
C THR A 274 -25.16 -2.99 -19.83
N HIS A 275 -24.00 -2.51 -20.28
CA HIS A 275 -23.62 -2.68 -21.67
C HIS A 275 -23.05 -4.09 -21.91
N ARG A 276 -23.63 -4.82 -22.86
CA ARG A 276 -23.23 -6.21 -23.23
C ARG A 276 -21.72 -6.45 -23.44
N TYR A 277 -21.00 -5.47 -23.99
CA TYR A 277 -19.56 -5.58 -24.27
C TYR A 277 -18.70 -4.88 -23.23
N ALA A 278 -19.28 -4.39 -22.13
CA ALA A 278 -18.56 -3.68 -21.08
C ALA A 278 -17.34 -4.45 -20.57
N PRO A 279 -17.38 -5.78 -20.30
CA PRO A 279 -16.19 -6.50 -19.81
C PRO A 279 -14.98 -6.38 -20.76
N LEU A 280 -15.20 -6.43 -22.08
CA LEU A 280 -14.12 -6.28 -23.06
C LEU A 280 -13.52 -4.87 -23.03
N PHE A 281 -14.38 -3.84 -22.97
CA PHE A 281 -13.94 -2.45 -22.87
C PHE A 281 -13.23 -2.18 -21.54
N ILE A 282 -13.74 -2.71 -20.42
CA ILE A 282 -13.15 -2.56 -19.09
C ILE A 282 -11.74 -3.14 -19.08
N ILE A 283 -11.59 -4.41 -19.49
CA ILE A 283 -10.28 -5.10 -19.51
C ILE A 283 -9.34 -4.38 -20.49
N GLY A 284 -9.79 -4.09 -21.70
CA GLY A 284 -8.99 -3.40 -22.72
C GLY A 284 -8.51 -2.01 -22.25
N LEU A 285 -9.39 -1.21 -21.66
CA LEU A 285 -9.06 0.12 -21.13
C LEU A 285 -8.04 0.03 -19.99
N HIS A 286 -8.27 -0.83 -18.98
CA HIS A 286 -7.36 -0.94 -17.84
C HIS A 286 -6.00 -1.49 -18.25
N LEU A 287 -5.93 -2.43 -19.20
CA LEU A 287 -4.66 -2.88 -19.77
C LEU A 287 -3.96 -1.76 -20.54
N ALA A 288 -4.67 -0.99 -21.37
CA ALA A 288 -4.10 0.13 -22.11
C ALA A 288 -3.54 1.22 -21.16
N LEU A 289 -4.26 1.53 -20.08
CA LEU A 289 -3.81 2.44 -19.03
C LEU A 289 -2.56 1.91 -18.31
N GLY A 290 -2.53 0.60 -18.01
CA GLY A 290 -1.36 -0.04 -17.41
C GLY A 290 -0.13 0.06 -18.30
N ILE A 291 -0.27 -0.32 -19.57
CA ILE A 291 0.81 -0.21 -20.57
C ILE A 291 1.30 1.24 -20.68
N PHE A 292 0.37 2.20 -20.80
CA PHE A 292 0.72 3.62 -20.85
C PHE A 292 1.54 4.05 -19.63
N SER A 293 1.10 3.73 -18.40
CA SER A 293 1.85 4.04 -17.18
C SER A 293 3.26 3.43 -17.19
N PHE A 294 3.42 2.21 -17.70
CA PHE A 294 4.73 1.56 -17.76
C PHE A 294 5.67 2.15 -18.80
N THR A 295 5.18 2.95 -19.76
CA THR A 295 6.06 3.71 -20.68
C THR A 295 6.70 4.94 -20.04
N LEU A 296 6.22 5.39 -18.88
CA LEU A 296 6.61 6.68 -18.30
C LEU A 296 7.95 6.69 -17.53
N ASP A 297 8.58 5.55 -17.21
CA ASP A 297 9.83 5.55 -16.43
C ASP A 297 10.75 4.30 -16.59
N THR A 298 11.88 4.28 -15.89
CA THR A 298 12.75 3.13 -15.63
C THR A 298 12.57 2.63 -14.19
N TRP A 299 12.10 1.39 -14.02
CA TRP A 299 11.93 0.61 -12.77
C TRP A 299 11.62 1.38 -11.45
N SER A 300 10.38 1.26 -10.96
CA SER A 300 9.94 1.69 -9.62
C SER A 300 8.94 0.68 -9.03
N THR A 301 8.85 0.60 -7.70
CA THR A 301 7.84 -0.24 -7.00
C THR A 301 6.40 0.21 -7.29
N SER A 302 6.20 1.47 -7.68
CA SER A 302 4.88 2.05 -8.01
C SER A 302 4.18 1.33 -9.16
N ARG A 303 4.90 0.65 -10.05
CA ARG A 303 4.30 -0.10 -11.18
C ARG A 303 3.49 -1.30 -10.73
N GLY A 304 4.00 -2.02 -9.72
CA GLY A 304 3.28 -3.13 -9.11
C GLY A 304 1.96 -2.64 -8.53
N ASP A 305 2.00 -1.51 -7.82
CA ASP A 305 0.81 -0.88 -7.24
C ASP A 305 -0.17 -0.42 -8.34
N THR A 306 0.32 0.18 -9.43
CA THR A 306 -0.53 0.55 -10.57
C THR A 306 -1.21 -0.67 -11.21
N ALA A 307 -0.47 -1.76 -11.43
CA ALA A 307 -1.02 -3.02 -11.96
C ALA A 307 -2.12 -3.58 -11.05
N GLU A 308 -1.89 -3.54 -9.74
CA GLU A 308 -2.81 -3.99 -8.70
C GLU A 308 -4.07 -3.12 -8.61
N ILE A 309 -3.94 -1.79 -8.67
CA ILE A 309 -5.05 -0.84 -8.68
C ILE A 309 -5.94 -1.08 -9.92
N LEU A 310 -5.32 -1.14 -11.10
CA LEU A 310 -6.04 -1.32 -12.37
C LEU A 310 -6.66 -2.72 -12.47
N GLY A 311 -5.95 -3.75 -11.99
CA GLY A 311 -6.47 -5.11 -11.90
C GLY A 311 -7.72 -5.16 -11.00
N SER A 312 -7.62 -4.64 -9.78
CA SER A 312 -8.73 -4.57 -8.82
C SER A 312 -9.94 -3.84 -9.40
N GLY A 313 -9.72 -2.69 -10.05
CA GLY A 313 -10.77 -1.91 -10.73
C GLY A 313 -11.48 -2.69 -11.82
N ALA A 314 -10.71 -3.31 -12.73
CA ALA A 314 -11.25 -4.13 -13.80
C ALA A 314 -12.04 -5.33 -13.25
N GLY A 315 -11.50 -6.00 -12.24
CA GLY A 315 -12.13 -7.13 -11.56
C GLY A 315 -13.48 -6.76 -10.96
N ILE A 316 -13.52 -5.71 -10.13
CA ILE A 316 -14.74 -5.24 -9.47
C ILE A 316 -15.80 -4.85 -10.50
N ALA A 317 -15.42 -4.13 -11.56
CA ALA A 317 -16.34 -3.72 -12.62
C ALA A 317 -16.88 -4.90 -13.42
N CYS A 318 -16.02 -5.86 -13.83
CA CYS A 318 -16.44 -7.08 -14.52
C CYS A 318 -17.32 -7.98 -13.64
N GLY A 319 -16.99 -8.13 -12.36
CA GLY A 319 -17.81 -8.91 -11.42
C GLY A 319 -19.17 -8.25 -11.21
N SER A 320 -19.21 -6.91 -11.12
CA SER A 320 -20.47 -6.17 -11.03
C SER A 320 -21.36 -6.36 -12.26
N HIS A 321 -20.76 -6.39 -13.46
CA HIS A 321 -21.48 -6.70 -14.71
C HIS A 321 -22.14 -8.09 -14.66
N VAL A 322 -21.41 -9.11 -14.21
CA VAL A 322 -21.94 -10.48 -14.10
C VAL A 322 -23.04 -10.54 -13.03
N THR A 323 -22.83 -9.92 -11.87
CA THR A 323 -23.80 -9.85 -10.78
C THR A 323 -25.10 -9.17 -11.21
N TYR A 324 -25.01 -8.09 -11.98
CA TYR A 324 -26.15 -7.41 -12.57
C TYR A 324 -26.92 -8.33 -13.52
N ASN A 325 -26.23 -8.96 -14.48
CA ASN A 325 -26.85 -9.87 -15.45
C ASN A 325 -27.49 -11.10 -14.82
N MET A 326 -26.98 -11.57 -13.67
CA MET A 326 -27.57 -12.69 -12.91
C MET A 326 -28.68 -12.25 -11.94
N GLY A 327 -28.94 -10.95 -11.79
CA GLY A 327 -29.94 -10.44 -10.86
C GLY A 327 -29.61 -10.69 -9.38
N LEU A 328 -28.33 -10.87 -9.04
CA LEU A 328 -27.88 -11.24 -7.68
C LEU A 328 -27.86 -10.05 -6.71
N MET A 329 -27.63 -8.83 -7.20
CA MET A 329 -27.63 -7.61 -6.41
C MET A 329 -28.33 -6.50 -7.21
N LEU A 330 -29.63 -6.33 -6.97
CA LEU A 330 -30.43 -5.27 -7.58
C LEU A 330 -30.36 -4.02 -6.71
N ASP A 331 -30.04 -2.89 -7.35
CA ASP A 331 -30.03 -1.60 -6.65
C ASP A 331 -31.48 -1.22 -6.27
N PRO A 332 -31.71 -0.62 -5.09
CA PRO A 332 -33.04 -0.14 -4.68
C PRO A 332 -33.63 0.82 -5.71
N SER A 333 -34.96 0.74 -5.94
CA SER A 333 -35.65 1.65 -6.85
C SER A 333 -35.59 3.09 -6.33
N LEU A 334 -35.68 4.07 -7.24
CA LEU A 334 -35.63 5.50 -6.89
C LEU A 334 -36.74 5.90 -5.91
N ASP A 335 -37.88 5.22 -5.96
CA ASP A 335 -39.03 5.47 -5.07
C ASP A 335 -38.76 5.09 -3.61
N MET A 336 -37.74 4.27 -3.33
CA MET A 336 -37.34 3.88 -1.97
C MET A 336 -36.38 4.89 -1.32
N LEU A 337 -35.95 5.93 -2.05
CA LEU A 337 -34.99 6.91 -1.56
C LEU A 337 -35.69 8.09 -0.86
N PRO A 338 -35.10 8.66 0.21
CA PRO A 338 -33.84 8.25 0.84
C PRO A 338 -34.01 7.06 1.78
N LEU A 339 -33.02 6.15 1.77
CA LEU A 339 -32.95 4.96 2.62
C LEU A 339 -32.88 5.34 4.10
N ALA A 340 -33.82 4.83 4.90
CA ALA A 340 -33.78 4.98 6.35
C ALA A 340 -32.61 4.17 6.94
N THR A 341 -31.98 4.69 7.98
CA THR A 341 -30.94 3.94 8.72
C THR A 341 -31.60 2.84 9.54
N PRO A 342 -31.33 1.54 9.27
CA PRO A 342 -31.96 0.47 10.03
C PRO A 342 -31.45 0.48 11.48
N PRO A 343 -32.28 0.08 12.46
CA PRO A 343 -31.81 -0.06 13.82
C PRO A 343 -30.70 -1.11 13.88
N ILE A 344 -29.65 -0.84 14.65
CA ILE A 344 -28.53 -1.77 14.84
C ILE A 344 -29.03 -2.93 15.71
N THR A 345 -29.52 -3.99 15.05
CA THR A 345 -29.93 -5.22 15.71
C THR A 345 -28.75 -6.19 15.81
N VAL A 346 -28.78 -7.07 16.80
CA VAL A 346 -27.77 -8.15 16.96
C VAL A 346 -27.72 -9.02 15.71
N THR A 347 -28.86 -9.26 15.06
CA THR A 347 -28.93 -10.03 13.81
C THR A 347 -28.24 -9.32 12.65
N LEU A 348 -28.48 -8.01 12.46
CA LEU A 348 -27.82 -7.23 11.41
C LEU A 348 -26.30 -7.20 11.64
N PHE A 349 -25.88 -6.92 12.87
CA PHE A 349 -24.48 -6.89 13.25
C PHE A 349 -23.80 -8.26 13.08
N GLY A 350 -24.47 -9.33 13.54
CA GLY A 350 -24.00 -10.71 13.39
C GLY A 350 -23.87 -11.15 11.94
N LYS A 351 -24.86 -10.82 11.08
CA LYS A 351 -24.77 -11.05 9.63
C LYS A 351 -23.61 -10.29 9.02
N ALA A 352 -23.39 -9.03 9.42
CA ALA A 352 -22.31 -8.23 8.86
C ALA A 352 -20.92 -8.81 9.20
N ILE A 353 -20.72 -9.23 10.44
CA ILE A 353 -19.51 -9.93 10.86
C ILE A 353 -19.34 -11.24 10.07
N LEU A 354 -20.41 -12.03 9.95
CA LEU A 354 -20.35 -13.31 9.25
C LEU A 354 -19.97 -13.15 7.78
N ARG A 355 -20.55 -12.17 7.08
CA ARG A 355 -20.20 -11.82 5.69
C ARG A 355 -18.74 -11.42 5.57
N ILE A 356 -18.23 -10.56 6.45
CA ILE A 356 -16.82 -10.18 6.43
C ILE A 356 -15.92 -11.39 6.69
N LEU A 357 -16.17 -12.19 7.71
CA LEU A 357 -15.32 -13.34 8.04
C LEU A 357 -15.29 -14.37 6.91
N ILE A 358 -16.46 -14.80 6.42
CA ILE A 358 -16.57 -15.78 5.33
C ILE A 358 -15.98 -15.19 4.04
N GLY A 359 -16.38 -13.97 3.69
CA GLY A 359 -15.91 -13.30 2.47
C GLY A 359 -14.40 -13.12 2.46
N MET A 360 -13.79 -12.72 3.59
CA MET A 360 -12.34 -12.57 3.69
C MET A 360 -11.60 -13.90 3.58
N VAL A 361 -12.15 -15.00 4.10
CA VAL A 361 -11.59 -16.34 3.87
C VAL A 361 -11.56 -16.66 2.37
N PHE A 362 -12.65 -16.42 1.64
CA PHE A 362 -12.69 -16.63 0.19
C PHE A 362 -11.75 -15.70 -0.58
N VAL A 363 -11.65 -14.42 -0.19
CA VAL A 363 -10.68 -13.47 -0.78
C VAL A 363 -9.25 -13.99 -0.66
N LEU A 364 -8.86 -14.48 0.52
CA LEU A 364 -7.52 -15.02 0.75
C LEU A 364 -7.28 -16.32 -0.03
N ILE A 365 -8.28 -17.21 -0.12
CA ILE A 365 -8.22 -18.43 -0.93
C ILE A 365 -8.02 -18.08 -2.41
N VAL A 366 -8.83 -17.17 -2.96
CA VAL A 366 -8.71 -16.74 -4.36
C VAL A 366 -7.33 -16.11 -4.60
N ARG A 367 -6.86 -15.24 -3.70
CA ARG A 367 -5.52 -14.63 -3.81
C ARG A 367 -4.42 -15.69 -3.85
N ASP A 368 -4.45 -16.69 -2.96
CA ASP A 368 -3.44 -17.74 -2.90
C ASP A 368 -3.47 -18.65 -4.15
N ILE A 369 -4.67 -19.09 -4.56
CA ILE A 369 -4.84 -19.88 -5.78
C ILE A 369 -4.32 -19.12 -7.00
N MET A 370 -4.75 -17.87 -7.18
CA MET A 370 -4.36 -17.08 -8.33
C MET A 370 -2.86 -16.77 -8.34
N LYS A 371 -2.25 -16.51 -7.18
CA LYS A 371 -0.79 -16.36 -7.05
C LYS A 371 -0.04 -17.62 -7.51
N ARG A 372 -0.48 -18.81 -7.08
CA ARG A 372 0.12 -20.10 -7.46
C ARG A 372 -0.05 -20.44 -8.94
N ILE A 373 -1.06 -19.87 -9.60
CA ILE A 373 -1.31 -20.08 -11.04
C ILE A 373 -0.54 -19.05 -11.88
N THR A 374 -0.66 -17.77 -11.55
CA THR A 374 -0.19 -16.66 -12.38
C THR A 374 1.32 -16.51 -12.40
N ILE A 375 2.00 -16.70 -11.27
CA ILE A 375 3.46 -16.57 -11.20
C ILE A 375 4.16 -17.63 -12.08
N PRO A 376 3.88 -18.95 -11.94
CA PRO A 376 4.51 -19.95 -12.80
C PRO A 376 4.14 -19.79 -14.27
N LEU A 377 2.90 -19.37 -14.57
CA LEU A 377 2.47 -19.11 -15.94
C LEU A 377 3.27 -17.96 -16.56
N ALA A 378 3.43 -16.84 -15.86
CA ALA A 378 4.24 -15.72 -16.33
C ALA A 378 5.71 -16.14 -16.51
N CYS A 379 6.28 -16.86 -15.55
CA CYS A 379 7.65 -17.38 -15.67
C CYS A 379 7.82 -18.27 -16.90
N LYS A 380 6.85 -19.14 -17.20
CA LYS A 380 6.86 -20.00 -18.39
C LYS A 380 6.74 -19.20 -19.69
N ILE A 381 5.87 -18.20 -19.75
CA ILE A 381 5.66 -17.37 -20.94
C ILE A 381 6.92 -16.56 -21.27
N PHE A 382 7.57 -16.00 -20.25
CA PHE A 382 8.75 -15.15 -20.41
C PHE A 382 10.09 -15.89 -20.27
N SER A 383 10.06 -17.21 -20.12
CA SER A 383 11.25 -18.05 -19.95
C SER A 383 12.16 -17.63 -18.78
N ILE A 384 11.55 -17.26 -17.65
CA ILE A 384 12.24 -16.85 -16.42
C ILE A 384 12.30 -18.04 -15.45
N PRO A 385 13.45 -18.34 -14.81
CA PRO A 385 13.55 -19.38 -13.79
C PRO A 385 12.61 -19.12 -12.61
N CYS A 386 11.85 -20.15 -12.19
CA CYS A 386 10.82 -20.04 -11.15
C CYS A 386 11.18 -20.78 -9.85
N ASP A 387 12.46 -21.15 -9.67
CA ASP A 387 12.92 -21.92 -8.50
C ASP A 387 12.79 -21.12 -7.19
N ASP A 388 13.03 -19.81 -7.27
CA ASP A 388 12.75 -18.86 -6.19
C ASP A 388 11.71 -17.83 -6.65
N VAL A 389 10.49 -17.96 -6.11
CA VAL A 389 9.37 -17.05 -6.37
C VAL A 389 9.73 -15.60 -6.04
N ARG A 390 10.55 -15.36 -5.02
CA ARG A 390 10.94 -14.00 -4.64
C ARG A 390 11.81 -13.36 -5.72
N ASN A 391 12.76 -14.12 -6.26
CA ASN A 391 13.63 -13.67 -7.33
C ASN A 391 12.84 -13.49 -8.65
N ALA A 392 11.97 -14.44 -8.99
CA ALA A 392 11.11 -14.33 -10.17
C ALA A 392 10.26 -13.06 -10.16
N ARG A 393 9.72 -12.67 -8.99
CA ARG A 393 8.95 -11.44 -8.81
C ARG A 393 9.76 -10.14 -8.88
N GLN A 394 11.08 -10.20 -8.96
CA GLN A 394 11.91 -9.03 -9.27
C GLN A 394 11.91 -8.71 -10.78
N HIS A 395 11.36 -9.58 -11.63
CA HIS A 395 11.17 -9.31 -13.06
C HIS A 395 9.80 -8.67 -13.31
N MET A 396 9.76 -7.59 -14.11
CA MET A 396 8.51 -6.86 -14.42
C MET A 396 7.50 -7.75 -15.14
N GLU A 397 8.01 -8.60 -16.03
CA GLU A 397 7.29 -9.55 -16.84
C GLU A 397 6.54 -10.58 -15.99
N VAL A 398 6.96 -10.77 -14.73
CA VAL A 398 6.28 -11.63 -13.76
C VAL A 398 5.42 -10.80 -12.80
N GLU A 399 5.97 -9.76 -12.18
CA GLU A 399 5.28 -9.01 -11.11
C GLU A 399 4.02 -8.28 -11.63
N LEU A 400 4.06 -7.68 -12.82
CA LEU A 400 2.92 -6.92 -13.34
C LEU A 400 1.74 -7.82 -13.73
N PRO A 401 1.93 -8.88 -14.55
CA PRO A 401 0.83 -9.79 -14.87
C PRO A 401 0.30 -10.52 -13.63
N TYR A 402 1.19 -10.92 -12.71
CA TYR A 402 0.81 -11.51 -11.43
C TYR A 402 -0.14 -10.59 -10.65
N ARG A 403 0.26 -9.34 -10.41
CA ARG A 403 -0.56 -8.39 -9.64
C ARG A 403 -1.86 -8.05 -10.38
N TYR A 404 -1.79 -7.74 -11.67
CA TYR A 404 -3.00 -7.40 -12.42
C TYR A 404 -4.03 -8.54 -12.42
N ILE A 405 -3.62 -9.77 -12.73
CA ILE A 405 -4.53 -10.92 -12.84
C ILE A 405 -5.01 -11.37 -11.46
N THR A 406 -4.12 -11.47 -10.48
CA THR A 406 -4.48 -11.93 -9.13
C THR A 406 -5.49 -10.99 -8.49
N TYR A 407 -5.22 -9.69 -8.51
CA TYR A 407 -6.10 -8.72 -7.88
C TYR A 407 -7.35 -8.44 -8.72
N GLY A 408 -7.29 -8.60 -10.04
CA GLY A 408 -8.49 -8.64 -10.88
C GLY A 408 -9.43 -9.78 -10.50
N MET A 409 -8.91 -10.98 -10.26
CA MET A 409 -9.74 -12.10 -9.81
C MET A 409 -10.25 -11.94 -8.37
N VAL A 410 -9.46 -11.33 -7.48
CA VAL A 410 -9.92 -10.94 -6.14
C VAL A 410 -11.07 -9.94 -6.24
N GLY A 411 -10.90 -8.86 -7.02
CA GLY A 411 -11.92 -7.85 -7.26
C GLY A 411 -13.20 -8.43 -7.86
N PHE A 412 -13.07 -9.30 -8.86
CA PHE A 412 -14.19 -10.03 -9.47
C PHE A 412 -14.92 -10.89 -8.43
N SER A 413 -14.17 -11.57 -7.57
CA SER A 413 -14.76 -12.43 -6.53
C SER A 413 -15.51 -11.62 -5.48
N ILE A 414 -15.03 -10.42 -5.13
CA ILE A 414 -15.68 -9.51 -4.18
C ILE A 414 -17.07 -9.11 -4.65
N THR A 415 -17.25 -8.82 -5.94
CA THR A 415 -18.54 -8.35 -6.47
C THR A 415 -19.44 -9.44 -7.02
N PHE A 416 -18.91 -10.63 -7.34
CA PHE A 416 -19.68 -11.73 -7.92
C PHE A 416 -19.64 -13.02 -7.09
N LEU A 417 -18.50 -13.70 -7.03
CA LEU A 417 -18.41 -15.06 -6.46
C LEU A 417 -18.87 -15.10 -5.00
N ILE A 418 -18.42 -14.13 -4.20
CA ILE A 418 -18.71 -14.08 -2.77
C ILE A 418 -20.17 -13.71 -2.50
N PRO A 419 -20.76 -12.66 -3.12
CA PRO A 419 -22.19 -12.43 -3.05
C PRO A 419 -23.05 -13.62 -3.49
N TYR A 420 -22.63 -14.35 -4.53
CA TYR A 420 -23.30 -15.58 -4.94
C TYR A 420 -23.28 -16.64 -3.82
N ILE A 421 -22.13 -16.85 -3.17
CA ILE A 421 -22.01 -17.74 -2.02
C ILE A 421 -22.90 -17.28 -0.86
N PHE A 422 -22.96 -15.97 -0.57
CA PHE A 422 -23.82 -15.42 0.48
C PHE A 422 -25.30 -15.69 0.21
N SER A 423 -25.74 -15.54 -1.04
CA SER A 423 -27.10 -15.89 -1.47
C SER A 423 -27.36 -17.38 -1.28
N PHE A 424 -26.43 -18.24 -1.70
CA PHE A 424 -26.54 -19.70 -1.57
C PHE A 424 -26.66 -20.18 -0.11
N ILE A 425 -25.90 -19.59 0.82
CA ILE A 425 -25.94 -19.97 2.25
C ILE A 425 -26.97 -19.17 3.06
N GLY A 426 -27.78 -18.31 2.42
CA GLY A 426 -28.88 -17.59 3.06
C GLY A 426 -28.45 -16.42 3.96
N ILE A 427 -27.27 -15.85 3.73
CA ILE A 427 -26.76 -14.70 4.49
C ILE A 427 -26.70 -13.41 3.67
N SER A 428 -27.17 -13.39 2.42
CA SER A 428 -27.21 -12.18 1.57
C SER A 428 -27.97 -11.02 2.20
#